data_AF-A0A9X2PA77-F1
#
_entry.id   AF-A0A9X2PA77-F1
#
_cell.length_a   1.000
_cell.length_b   1.000
_cell.length_c   1.000
_cell.angle_alpha   90.00
_cell.angle_beta   90.00
_cell.angle_gamma   90.00
#
_symmetry.space_group_name_H-M   'P 1'
#
loop_
_entity.id
_entity.type
_entity.pdbx_description
1 polymer ?
#
loop_
_entity_poly.entity_id
_entity_poly.type
_entity_poly.pdbx_seq_one_letter_code
_entity_poly.pdbx_strand_id
1 'polypeptide(L)'
;MDAVRVEGLSLEEGLARLGRALLDLLLTPRSVALFRIAISATGRFPRLGAVWFASGPATSQAIFARFIAARLGEMPSRDGQPADAAVLARLFHDMTVQELLHRALFEPAAGPAARDEAARTAAAAVAALVAIGVGEG
;
A
#
# COMPACT_ATOMS: atom_id res chain seq x y z
N MET A 1 9.71 -10.60 7.84
CA MET A 1 9.17 -10.46 6.47
C MET A 1 10.37 -10.50 5.57
N ASP A 2 10.47 -11.49 4.69
CA ASP A 2 11.57 -11.52 3.72
C ASP A 2 11.52 -10.26 2.87
N ALA A 3 12.70 -9.75 2.47
CA ALA A 3 12.78 -8.60 1.61
C ALA A 3 12.09 -8.92 0.27
N VAL A 4 11.03 -8.19 -0.05
CA VAL A 4 10.34 -8.31 -1.35
C VAL A 4 11.28 -7.77 -2.42
N ARG A 5 11.80 -8.67 -3.26
CA ARG A 5 12.72 -8.31 -4.35
C ARG A 5 11.97 -7.69 -5.51
N VAL A 6 12.33 -6.46 -5.85
CA VAL A 6 11.73 -5.65 -6.94
C VAL A 6 12.78 -5.10 -7.90
N GLU A 7 14.03 -5.54 -7.76
CA GLU A 7 15.13 -5.15 -8.63
C GLU A 7 14.85 -5.61 -10.07
N GLY A 8 15.10 -4.74 -11.05
CA GLY A 8 14.91 -5.02 -12.48
C GLY A 8 13.45 -5.08 -12.96
N LEU A 9 12.46 -5.04 -12.06
CA LEU A 9 11.04 -4.98 -12.46
C LEU A 9 10.67 -3.59 -12.99
N SER A 10 9.67 -3.49 -13.85
CA SER A 10 9.01 -2.21 -14.19
C SER A 10 8.29 -1.60 -12.98
N LEU A 11 7.79 -0.35 -13.13
CA LEU A 11 6.98 0.29 -12.08
C LEU A 11 5.73 -0.55 -11.76
N GLU A 12 5.00 -0.96 -12.78
CA GLU A 12 3.78 -1.75 -12.64
C GLU A 12 4.04 -3.12 -12.00
N GLU A 13 5.02 -3.88 -12.51
CA GLU A 13 5.36 -5.20 -11.96
C GLU A 13 5.84 -5.13 -10.50
N GLY A 14 6.65 -4.12 -10.18
CA GLY A 14 7.14 -3.92 -8.83
C GLY A 14 6.03 -3.52 -7.86
N LEU A 15 5.15 -2.59 -8.25
CA LEU A 15 3.97 -2.23 -7.45
C LEU A 15 3.05 -3.43 -7.26
N ALA A 16 2.74 -4.19 -8.31
CA ALA A 16 1.89 -5.38 -8.19
C ALA A 16 2.48 -6.39 -7.19
N ARG A 17 3.81 -6.63 -7.24
CA ARG A 17 4.49 -7.51 -6.29
C ARG A 17 4.45 -6.99 -4.85
N LEU A 18 4.69 -5.69 -4.66
CA LEU A 18 4.67 -5.04 -3.35
C LEU A 18 3.26 -5.01 -2.75
N GLY A 19 2.25 -4.68 -3.54
CA GLY A 19 0.84 -4.70 -3.15
C GLY A 19 0.37 -6.09 -2.76
N ARG A 20 0.75 -7.11 -3.53
CA ARG A 20 0.45 -8.50 -3.20
C ARG A 20 1.09 -8.92 -1.87
N ALA A 21 2.34 -8.57 -1.64
CA ALA A 21 3.03 -8.85 -0.38
C ALA A 21 2.37 -8.15 0.81
N LEU A 22 1.91 -6.90 0.64
CA LEU A 22 1.15 -6.18 1.67
C LEU A 22 -0.18 -6.89 1.98
N LEU A 23 -0.92 -7.32 0.96
CA LEU A 23 -2.18 -8.05 1.16
C LEU A 23 -1.96 -9.40 1.85
N ASP A 24 -0.89 -10.12 1.53
CA ASP A 24 -0.56 -11.38 2.20
C ASP A 24 -0.21 -11.18 3.69
N LEU A 25 0.35 -10.03 4.05
CA LEU A 25 0.56 -9.63 5.45
C LEU A 25 -0.74 -9.21 6.15
N LEU A 26 -1.56 -8.38 5.49
CA LEU A 26 -2.76 -7.78 6.10
C LEU A 26 -3.93 -8.76 6.23
N LEU A 27 -4.08 -9.68 5.28
CA LEU A 27 -5.25 -10.55 5.17
C LEU A 27 -5.04 -11.93 5.80
N THR A 28 -4.09 -12.04 6.75
CA THR A 28 -4.01 -13.22 7.61
C THR A 28 -5.10 -13.18 8.68
N PRO A 29 -5.59 -14.33 9.17
CA PRO A 29 -6.56 -14.36 10.26
C PRO A 29 -6.10 -13.59 11.50
N ARG A 30 -4.80 -13.67 11.82
CA ARG A 30 -4.19 -12.96 12.95
C ARG A 30 -4.19 -11.45 12.75
N SER A 31 -3.78 -10.96 11.58
CA SER A 31 -3.72 -9.53 11.27
C SER A 31 -5.12 -8.89 11.32
N VAL A 32 -6.12 -9.56 10.74
CA VAL A 32 -7.52 -9.12 10.77
C VAL A 32 -8.08 -9.08 12.20
N ALA A 33 -7.81 -10.11 13.01
CA ALA A 33 -8.23 -10.13 14.42
C ALA A 33 -7.60 -8.97 15.21
N LEU A 34 -6.32 -8.68 14.98
CA LEU A 34 -5.64 -7.55 15.60
C LEU A 34 -6.26 -6.21 15.17
N PHE A 35 -6.62 -6.07 13.90
CA PHE A 35 -7.30 -4.87 13.38
C PHE A 35 -8.64 -4.62 14.09
N ARG A 36 -9.45 -5.67 14.27
CA ARG A 36 -10.74 -5.58 15.00
C ARG A 36 -10.55 -5.14 16.45
N ILE A 37 -9.56 -5.71 17.15
CA ILE A 37 -9.22 -5.31 18.52
C ILE A 37 -8.80 -3.84 18.55
N ALA A 38 -7.89 -3.43 17.67
CA ALA A 38 -7.40 -2.06 17.59
C ALA A 38 -8.56 -1.06 17.39
N ILE A 39 -9.44 -1.30 16.41
CA ILE A 39 -10.63 -0.45 16.18
C ILE A 39 -11.48 -0.36 17.44
N SER A 40 -11.85 -1.49 18.04
CA SER A 40 -12.74 -1.53 19.22
C SER A 40 -12.17 -0.80 20.43
N ALA A 41 -10.84 -0.72 20.53
CA ALA A 41 -10.14 -0.09 21.64
C ALA A 41 -9.92 1.42 21.43
N THR A 42 -9.99 1.94 20.20
CA THR A 42 -9.65 3.34 19.90
C THR A 42 -10.55 4.36 20.60
N GLY A 43 -11.83 4.05 20.82
CA GLY A 43 -12.74 4.93 21.57
C GLY A 43 -12.31 5.14 23.03
N ARG A 44 -11.71 4.13 23.66
CA ARG A 44 -11.19 4.19 25.04
C ARG A 44 -9.73 4.64 25.10
N PHE A 45 -8.95 4.33 24.07
CA PHE A 45 -7.51 4.62 24.01
C PHE A 45 -7.17 5.35 22.69
N PRO A 46 -7.46 6.65 22.56
CA PRO A 46 -7.30 7.38 21.29
C PRO A 46 -5.87 7.35 20.72
N ARG A 47 -4.86 7.35 21.61
CA ARG A 47 -3.44 7.23 21.21
C ARG A 47 -3.13 5.93 20.48
N LEU A 48 -3.87 4.85 20.74
CA LEU A 48 -3.70 3.58 20.05
C LEU A 48 -4.00 3.72 18.55
N GLY A 49 -5.04 4.47 18.18
CA GLY A 49 -5.38 4.71 16.78
C GLY A 49 -4.28 5.46 16.03
N ALA A 50 -3.70 6.49 16.66
CA ALA A 50 -2.59 7.24 16.06
C ALA A 50 -1.33 6.39 15.90
N VAL A 51 -0.96 5.60 16.91
CA VAL A 51 0.19 4.68 16.85
C VAL A 51 -0.04 3.60 15.78
N TRP A 52 -1.25 3.06 15.70
CA TRP A 52 -1.63 2.07 14.70
C TRP A 52 -1.48 2.63 13.28
N PHE A 53 -2.00 3.83 13.03
CA PHE A 53 -1.90 4.48 11.72
C PHE A 53 -0.44 4.74 11.32
N ALA A 54 0.36 5.28 12.25
CA ALA A 54 1.78 5.57 12.00
C ALA A 54 2.61 4.29 11.72
N SER A 55 2.35 3.23 12.48
CA SER A 55 3.14 1.99 12.40
C SER A 55 2.67 1.03 11.29
N GLY A 56 1.45 1.21 10.78
CA GLY A 56 0.88 0.38 9.73
C GLY A 56 0.79 1.14 8.40
N PRO A 57 -0.39 1.73 8.06
CA PRO A 57 -0.62 2.39 6.77
C PRO A 57 0.45 3.41 6.36
N ALA A 58 0.91 4.27 7.28
CA ALA A 58 1.92 5.27 6.93
C ALA A 58 3.27 4.63 6.57
N THR A 59 3.60 3.49 7.19
CA THR A 59 4.84 2.76 6.91
C THR A 59 4.80 2.09 5.52
N SER A 60 3.70 1.42 5.16
CA SER A 60 3.55 0.84 3.82
C SER A 60 3.50 1.92 2.73
N GLN A 61 2.79 3.03 2.96
CA GLN A 61 2.78 4.18 2.06
C GLN A 61 4.18 4.76 1.82
N ALA A 62 5.01 4.89 2.85
CA ALA A 62 6.38 5.38 2.71
C ALA A 62 7.28 4.44 1.90
N ILE A 63 7.09 3.12 2.03
CA ILE A 63 7.79 2.12 1.22
C ILE A 63 7.43 2.27 -0.26
N PHE A 64 6.15 2.41 -0.57
CA PHE A 64 5.68 2.60 -1.95
C PHE A 64 6.15 3.93 -2.54
N ALA A 65 6.11 5.02 -1.77
CA ALA A 65 6.59 6.32 -2.22
C ALA A 65 8.07 6.28 -2.62
N ARG A 66 8.91 5.63 -1.79
CA ARG A 66 10.33 5.43 -2.12
C ARG A 66 10.53 4.61 -3.39
N PHE A 67 9.74 3.56 -3.57
CA PHE A 67 9.81 2.73 -4.77
C PHE A 67 9.42 3.54 -6.02
N ILE A 68 8.30 4.27 -5.97
CA ILE A 68 7.80 5.07 -7.08
C ILE A 68 8.81 6.17 -7.45
N ALA A 69 9.29 6.95 -6.48
CA ALA A 69 10.24 8.04 -6.73
C ALA A 69 11.50 7.54 -7.44
N ALA A 70 12.09 6.42 -6.97
CA ALA A 70 13.26 5.81 -7.59
C ALA A 70 13.04 5.41 -9.07
N ARG A 71 11.79 5.19 -9.50
CA ARG A 71 11.44 4.87 -10.89
C ARG A 71 11.10 6.08 -11.74
N LEU A 72 10.68 7.17 -11.13
CA LEU A 72 10.48 8.45 -11.80
C LEU A 72 11.79 9.22 -11.98
N GLY A 73 12.92 8.71 -11.45
CA GLY A 73 14.18 9.45 -11.42
C GLY A 73 14.18 10.57 -10.37
N GLU A 74 13.17 10.60 -9.50
CA GLU A 74 13.05 11.53 -8.40
C GLU A 74 13.72 10.90 -7.16
N MET A 75 14.68 11.59 -6.56
CA MET A 75 15.28 11.16 -5.29
C MET A 75 14.56 11.91 -4.16
N PRO A 76 13.75 11.25 -3.30
CA PRO A 76 13.20 11.93 -2.15
C PRO A 76 14.33 12.36 -1.23
N SER A 77 14.33 13.63 -0.84
CA SER A 77 15.22 14.12 0.20
C SER A 77 14.81 13.49 1.54
N ARG A 78 15.77 13.34 2.46
CA ARG A 78 15.55 12.80 3.82
C ARG A 78 14.40 13.48 4.57
N ASP A 79 14.03 14.70 4.17
CA ASP A 79 12.99 15.56 4.76
C ASP A 79 11.96 16.15 3.76
N GLY A 80 11.86 15.66 2.52
CA GLY A 80 10.97 16.28 1.52
C GLY A 80 10.68 15.38 0.33
N GLN A 81 9.53 14.72 0.38
CA GLN A 81 8.97 13.87 -0.67
C GLN A 81 8.58 14.73 -1.88
N PRO A 82 8.85 14.29 -3.13
CA PRO A 82 8.13 14.80 -4.28
C PRO A 82 6.64 14.59 -4.02
N ALA A 83 5.85 15.65 -4.21
CA ALA A 83 4.41 15.60 -3.92
C ALA A 83 3.73 14.44 -4.68
N ASP A 84 4.19 14.15 -5.89
CA ASP A 84 3.58 13.17 -6.78
C ASP A 84 3.85 11.72 -6.34
N ALA A 85 5.09 11.35 -6.02
CA ALA A 85 5.39 9.99 -5.57
C ALA A 85 4.64 9.61 -4.26
N ALA A 86 4.52 10.55 -3.33
CA ALA A 86 3.77 10.33 -2.08
C ALA A 86 2.26 10.23 -2.31
N VAL A 87 1.70 11.03 -3.22
CA VAL A 87 0.30 10.97 -3.62
C VAL A 87 0.00 9.64 -4.33
N LEU A 88 0.81 9.27 -5.33
CA LEU A 88 0.67 8.00 -6.06
C LEU A 88 0.77 6.80 -5.12
N ALA A 89 1.67 6.85 -4.12
CA ALA A 89 1.79 5.81 -3.11
C ALA A 89 0.53 5.66 -2.24
N ARG A 90 -0.10 6.78 -1.85
CA ARG A 90 -1.36 6.77 -1.10
C ARG A 90 -2.49 6.21 -1.93
N LEU A 91 -2.62 6.65 -3.19
CA LEU A 91 -3.62 6.13 -4.13
C LEU A 91 -3.44 4.63 -4.35
N PHE A 92 -2.22 4.19 -4.65
CA PHE A 92 -1.90 2.78 -4.80
C PHE A 92 -2.27 1.96 -3.57
N HIS A 93 -1.87 2.44 -2.38
CA HIS A 93 -2.17 1.78 -1.12
C HIS A 93 -3.68 1.62 -0.92
N ASP A 94 -4.45 2.69 -1.08
CA ASP A 94 -5.87 2.69 -0.79
C ASP A 94 -6.65 1.84 -1.80
N MET A 95 -6.31 1.92 -3.10
CA MET A 95 -6.87 1.04 -4.14
C MET A 95 -6.53 -0.44 -3.92
N THR A 96 -5.33 -0.73 -3.39
CA THR A 96 -4.90 -2.11 -3.13
C THR A 96 -5.60 -2.70 -1.90
N VAL A 97 -5.72 -1.91 -0.82
CA VAL A 97 -6.02 -2.43 0.52
C VAL A 97 -7.48 -2.28 0.91
N GLN A 98 -8.14 -1.16 0.58
CA GLN A 98 -9.38 -0.76 1.27
C GLN A 98 -10.49 -1.80 1.14
N GLU A 99 -10.84 -2.22 -0.07
CA GLU A 99 -11.95 -3.14 -0.28
C GLU A 99 -11.70 -4.48 0.42
N LEU A 100 -10.53 -5.10 0.17
CA LEU A 100 -10.25 -6.44 0.68
C LEU A 100 -10.10 -6.45 2.21
N LEU A 101 -9.49 -5.41 2.80
CA LEU A 101 -9.40 -5.29 4.25
C LEU A 101 -10.79 -5.06 4.87
N HIS A 102 -11.58 -4.15 4.30
CA HIS A 102 -12.94 -3.87 4.78
C HIS A 102 -13.76 -5.16 4.80
N ARG A 103 -13.77 -5.91 3.68
CA ARG A 103 -14.47 -7.20 3.61
C ARG A 103 -13.96 -8.19 4.63
N ALA A 104 -12.64 -8.33 4.78
CA ALA A 104 -12.05 -9.25 5.76
C ALA A 104 -12.42 -8.91 7.22
N LEU A 105 -12.81 -7.68 7.53
CA LEU A 105 -13.32 -7.32 8.86
C LEU A 105 -14.69 -7.93 9.17
N PHE A 106 -15.48 -8.32 8.16
CA PHE A 106 -16.82 -8.88 8.33
C PHE A 106 -16.96 -10.31 7.80
N GLU A 107 -16.13 -10.70 6.85
CA GLU A 107 -16.17 -11.96 6.12
C GLU A 107 -14.81 -12.69 6.20
N PRO A 108 -14.74 -13.97 5.79
CA PRO A 108 -13.46 -14.62 5.53
C PRO A 108 -12.60 -13.81 4.55
N ALA A 109 -11.30 -13.71 4.85
CA ALA A 109 -10.38 -12.94 4.02
C ALA A 109 -10.30 -13.49 2.59
N ALA A 110 -10.18 -12.58 1.63
CA ALA A 110 -10.11 -12.94 0.22
C ALA A 110 -8.93 -13.89 -0.07
N GLY A 111 -9.16 -14.82 -0.99
CA GLY A 111 -8.15 -15.79 -1.43
C GLY A 111 -7.07 -15.16 -2.32
N PRO A 112 -6.00 -15.91 -2.64
CA PRO A 112 -4.83 -15.40 -3.37
C PRO A 112 -5.17 -14.71 -4.70
N ALA A 113 -6.11 -15.25 -5.48
CA ALA A 113 -6.47 -14.70 -6.80
C ALA A 113 -7.02 -13.27 -6.73
N ALA A 114 -7.89 -13.00 -5.75
CA ALA A 114 -8.45 -11.66 -5.53
C ALA A 114 -7.38 -10.67 -5.05
N ARG A 115 -6.41 -11.13 -4.25
CA ARG A 115 -5.28 -10.30 -3.81
C ARG A 115 -4.38 -9.91 -4.98
N ASP A 116 -4.11 -10.88 -5.84
CA ASP A 116 -3.35 -10.69 -7.07
C ASP A 116 -4.02 -9.70 -8.01
N GLU A 117 -5.32 -9.84 -8.21
CA GLU A 117 -6.11 -8.94 -9.05
C GLU A 117 -6.12 -7.52 -8.50
N ALA A 118 -6.42 -7.33 -7.22
CA ALA A 118 -6.40 -6.01 -6.58
C ALA A 118 -5.04 -5.31 -6.73
N ALA A 119 -3.94 -6.04 -6.48
CA ALA A 119 -2.59 -5.49 -6.60
C ALA A 119 -2.22 -5.12 -8.05
N ARG A 120 -2.57 -5.96 -9.04
CA ARG A 120 -2.32 -5.65 -10.46
C ARG A 120 -3.14 -4.47 -10.94
N THR A 121 -4.43 -4.43 -10.60
CA THR A 121 -5.33 -3.33 -11.02
C THR A 121 -4.86 -1.99 -10.45
N ALA A 122 -4.51 -1.95 -9.16
CA ALA A 122 -3.97 -0.74 -8.53
C ALA A 122 -2.63 -0.31 -9.14
N ALA A 123 -1.75 -1.27 -9.47
CA ALA A 123 -0.47 -0.98 -10.09
C ALA A 123 -0.62 -0.39 -11.50
N ALA A 124 -1.49 -0.98 -12.32
CA ALA A 124 -1.80 -0.49 -13.66
C ALA A 124 -2.39 0.93 -13.62
N ALA A 125 -3.27 1.21 -12.65
CA ALA A 125 -3.83 2.54 -12.45
C ALA A 125 -2.74 3.59 -12.14
N VAL A 126 -1.78 3.27 -11.28
CA VAL A 126 -0.67 4.19 -10.98
C VAL A 126 0.28 4.35 -12.18
N ALA A 127 0.58 3.27 -12.91
CA ALA A 127 1.39 3.37 -14.12
C ALA A 127 0.73 4.28 -15.18
N ALA A 128 -0.59 4.17 -15.34
CA ALA A 128 -1.36 5.04 -16.23
C ALA A 128 -1.35 6.50 -15.77
N LEU A 129 -1.53 6.78 -14.47
CA LEU A 129 -1.46 8.14 -13.93
C LEU A 129 -0.09 8.79 -14.17
N VAL A 130 0.99 8.03 -14.00
CA VAL A 130 2.34 8.49 -14.33
C VAL A 130 2.48 8.80 -15.82
N ALA A 131 2.01 7.92 -16.71
CA ALA A 131 2.10 8.12 -18.15
C ALA A 131 1.34 9.38 -18.62
N ILE A 132 0.20 9.69 -17.99
CA ILE A 132 -0.58 10.89 -18.29
C ILE A 132 0.09 12.16 -17.75
N GLY A 133 0.72 12.10 -16.56
CA GLY A 133 1.41 13.23 -15.94
C GLY A 133 2.78 13.58 -16.55
N VAL A 134 3.42 12.64 -17.25
CA VAL A 134 4.69 12.85 -17.99
C VAL A 134 4.44 13.36 -19.43
N GLY A 135 3.17 13.49 -19.84
CA GLY A 135 2.76 13.89 -21.20
C GLY A 135 2.71 15.39 -21.50
N GLU A 136 3.07 16.27 -20.56
CA GLU A 136 3.05 17.73 -20.75
C GLU A 136 4.46 18.29 -20.52
N GLY A 137 5.22 18.43 -21.60
CA GLY A 137 6.57 19.03 -21.62
C GLY A 137 7.19 19.02 -23.00
#